data_AF-A0A1C5SKV8-F1
#
_entry.id   AF-A0A1C5SKV8-F1
#
_cell.length_a   1.000
_cell.length_b   1.000
_cell.length_c   1.000
_cell.angle_alpha   90.00
_cell.angle_beta   90.00
_cell.angle_gamma   90.00
#
_symmetry.space_group_name_H-M   'P 1'
#
loop_
_entity.id
_entity.type
_entity.pdbx_description
1 polymer ?
#
loop_
_entity_poly.entity_id
_entity_poly.type
_entity_poly.pdbx_seq_one_letter_code
_entity_poly.pdbx_strand_id
1 'polypeptide(L)'
;MRKEIYENQESSDTLPFHWEFGKEEITLKVSSYAYGNGLAVLMYSQSEGELELFSDLTVNLPGGYGLKTQEAFVSGDFTRDKLAFIQENRLGKVLPGQARSGFATYTPVAFDLSRLSRYDREGVEEFCRQWGLDIPKEQEKVQGRSTGKKKRERER
;
A
#
# COMPACT_ATOMS: atom_id res chain seq x y z
N MET A 1 38.43 8.62 9.41
CA MET A 1 37.42 8.67 8.33
C MET A 1 36.49 7.48 8.53
N ARG A 2 35.33 7.70 9.15
CA ARG A 2 34.37 6.62 9.47
C ARG A 2 33.69 6.20 8.18
N LYS A 3 33.79 4.92 7.82
CA LYS A 3 32.94 4.33 6.79
C LYS A 3 31.62 3.98 7.48
N GLU A 4 30.60 4.80 7.25
CA GLU A 4 29.23 4.45 7.57
C GLU A 4 28.86 3.24 6.72
N ILE A 5 28.53 2.16 7.44
CA ILE A 5 28.09 0.90 6.87
C ILE A 5 26.67 1.18 6.41
N TYR A 6 26.45 1.17 5.09
CA TYR A 6 25.10 1.21 4.53
C TYR A 6 24.39 -0.04 5.06
N GLU A 7 23.51 0.15 6.03
CA GLU A 7 22.60 -0.88 6.49
C GLU A 7 21.86 -1.41 5.26
N ASN A 8 21.90 -2.74 5.10
CA ASN A 8 20.99 -3.44 4.22
C ASN A 8 19.58 -2.92 4.54
N GLN A 9 18.91 -2.29 3.57
CA GLN A 9 17.46 -2.15 3.61
C GLN A 9 16.88 -3.57 3.59
N GLU A 10 16.74 -4.16 4.77
CA GLU A 10 15.74 -5.17 5.03
C GLU A 10 14.41 -4.56 4.56
N SER A 11 13.69 -5.30 3.71
CA SER A 11 12.39 -4.89 3.22
C SER A 11 11.46 -4.75 4.42
N SER A 12 11.34 -3.55 4.98
CA SER A 12 10.40 -3.31 6.06
C SER A 12 9.00 -3.61 5.54
N ASP A 13 8.24 -4.41 6.29
CA ASP A 13 6.82 -4.66 6.03
C ASP A 13 5.97 -3.40 6.31
N THR A 14 6.62 -2.31 6.75
CA THR A 14 6.02 -1.00 7.02
C THR A 14 6.33 0.03 5.93
N LEU A 15 5.46 1.04 5.84
CA LEU A 15 5.62 2.19 4.96
C LEU A 15 5.59 3.49 5.78
N PRO A 16 6.51 4.45 5.52
CA PRO A 16 6.47 5.73 6.19
C PRO A 16 5.24 6.54 5.73
N PHE A 17 4.43 7.00 6.68
CA PHE A 17 3.32 7.89 6.46
C PHE A 17 3.59 9.24 7.11
N HIS A 18 3.83 10.25 6.28
CA HIS A 18 3.95 11.64 6.73
C HIS A 18 2.57 12.29 6.68
N TRP A 19 2.12 12.83 7.80
CA TRP A 19 0.81 13.44 7.96
C TRP A 19 0.91 14.74 8.74
N GLU A 20 -0.19 15.49 8.79
CA GLU A 20 -0.23 16.85 9.37
C GLU A 20 0.46 16.99 10.74
N PHE A 21 0.38 15.96 11.60
CA PHE A 21 0.90 16.02 12.97
C PHE A 21 2.20 15.23 13.19
N GLY A 22 2.75 14.57 12.17
CA GLY A 22 4.01 13.83 12.34
C GLY A 22 4.28 12.78 11.28
N LYS A 23 4.98 11.72 11.71
CA LYS A 23 5.35 10.59 10.87
C LYS A 23 5.04 9.29 11.61
N GLU A 24 4.37 8.37 10.93
CA GLU A 24 4.13 7.01 11.42
C GLU A 24 4.79 5.97 10.50
N GLU A 25 5.17 4.83 11.06
CA GLU A 25 5.52 3.63 10.29
C GLU A 25 4.28 2.74 10.20
N ILE A 26 3.73 2.59 9.00
CA ILE A 26 2.42 1.99 8.77
C ILE A 26 2.55 0.57 8.23
N THR A 27 1.94 -0.38 8.94
CA THR A 27 1.59 -1.69 8.38
C THR A 27 0.24 -1.60 7.69
N LEU A 28 0.14 -2.08 6.45
CA LEU A 28 -1.13 -2.15 5.74
C LEU A 28 -1.83 -3.48 6.00
N LYS A 29 -3.15 -3.43 6.16
CA LYS A 29 -4.02 -4.62 6.17
C LYS A 29 -5.13 -4.48 5.15
N VAL A 30 -5.41 -5.55 4.42
CA VAL A 30 -6.41 -5.62 3.36
C VAL A 30 -7.56 -6.50 3.81
N SER A 31 -8.78 -6.03 3.59
CA SER A 31 -10.01 -6.77 3.87
C SER A 31 -11.15 -6.30 2.94
N SER A 32 -12.37 -6.70 3.26
CA SER A 32 -13.60 -6.29 2.58
C SER A 32 -14.53 -5.60 3.55
N TYR A 33 -15.16 -4.50 3.14
CA TYR A 33 -16.26 -3.93 3.90
C TYR A 33 -17.47 -4.88 3.91
N ALA A 34 -18.11 -5.03 5.07
CA ALA A 34 -19.26 -5.92 5.25
C ALA A 34 -20.42 -5.65 4.27
N TYR A 35 -20.64 -4.38 3.91
CA TYR A 35 -21.66 -3.99 2.93
C TYR A 35 -21.04 -3.80 1.55
N GLY A 36 -21.49 -4.60 0.58
CA GLY A 36 -21.06 -4.48 -0.82
C GLY A 36 -19.65 -5.02 -1.10
N ASN A 37 -18.95 -5.54 -0.09
CA ASN A 37 -17.62 -6.19 -0.21
C ASN A 37 -16.56 -5.31 -0.88
N GLY A 38 -16.69 -3.98 -0.79
CA GLY A 38 -15.69 -3.06 -1.33
C GLY A 38 -14.33 -3.25 -0.65
N LEU A 39 -13.25 -2.95 -1.37
CA LEU A 39 -11.88 -3.07 -0.86
C LEU A 39 -11.69 -2.17 0.38
N ALA A 40 -11.29 -2.77 1.49
CA ALA A 40 -10.86 -2.08 2.69
C ALA A 40 -9.33 -2.17 2.79
N VAL A 41 -8.66 -1.02 2.88
CA VAL A 41 -7.23 -0.94 3.22
C VAL A 41 -7.11 -0.14 4.50
N LEU A 42 -6.52 -0.75 5.52
CA LEU A 42 -6.38 -0.22 6.87
C LEU A 42 -4.91 0.08 7.17
N MET A 43 -4.67 1.14 7.93
CA MET A 43 -3.34 1.60 8.33
C MET A 43 -3.16 1.32 9.83
N TYR A 44 -2.20 0.48 10.17
CA TYR A 44 -1.83 0.17 11.55
C TYR A 44 -0.46 0.75 11.89
N SER A 45 -0.31 1.29 13.09
CA SER A 45 0.99 1.66 13.67
C SER A 45 1.32 0.74 14.84
N GLN A 46 2.59 0.64 15.19
CA GLN A 46 3.02 -0.12 16.36
C GLN A 46 3.08 0.79 17.59
N SER A 47 2.36 0.43 18.63
CA SER A 47 2.32 1.14 19.92
C SER A 47 2.49 0.13 21.05
N GLU A 48 3.44 0.37 21.94
CA GLU A 48 3.76 -0.52 23.08
C GLU A 48 3.98 -2.01 22.72
N GLY A 49 4.40 -2.29 21.49
CA GLY A 49 4.62 -3.64 20.97
C GLY A 49 3.42 -4.28 20.27
N GLU A 50 2.24 -3.65 20.35
CA GLU A 50 1.01 -4.10 19.72
C GLU A 50 0.72 -3.32 18.42
N LEU A 51 -0.02 -3.95 17.50
CA LEU A 51 -0.52 -3.26 16.30
C LEU A 51 -1.85 -2.60 16.62
N GLU A 52 -1.89 -1.27 16.53
CA GLU A 52 -3.09 -0.47 16.76
C GLU A 52 -3.57 0.16 15.46
N LEU A 53 -4.89 0.22 15.28
CA LEU A 53 -5.48 0.88 14.12
C LEU A 53 -5.18 2.38 14.21
N PHE A 54 -4.39 2.88 13.26
CA PHE A 54 -4.07 4.29 13.17
C PHE A 54 -5.16 5.04 12.40
N SER A 55 -5.54 4.54 11.22
CA SER A 55 -6.57 5.13 10.37
C SER A 55 -7.02 4.16 9.28
N ASP A 56 -8.21 4.37 8.72
CA ASP A 56 -8.61 3.69 7.49
C ASP A 56 -7.96 4.42 6.30
N LEU A 57 -7.35 3.72 5.34
CA LEU A 57 -6.88 4.36 4.10
C LEU A 57 -8.03 4.55 3.11
N THR A 58 -8.98 3.63 3.10
CA THR A 58 -10.16 3.66 2.24
C THR A 58 -11.43 3.97 3.01
N VAL A 59 -12.51 4.29 2.31
CA VAL A 59 -13.86 4.36 2.87
C VAL A 59 -14.86 3.76 1.90
N ASN A 60 -15.89 3.10 2.43
CA ASN A 60 -17.00 2.60 1.63
C ASN A 60 -18.14 3.61 1.61
N LEU A 61 -18.43 4.16 0.43
CA LEU A 61 -19.52 5.12 0.28
C LEU A 61 -20.80 4.44 -0.23
N PRO A 62 -21.97 4.75 0.38
CA PRO A 62 -23.25 4.35 -0.19
C PRO A 62 -23.52 5.16 -1.46
N GLY A 63 -24.14 4.55 -2.48
CA GLY A 63 -24.64 5.30 -3.65
C GLY A 63 -24.35 4.71 -5.03
N GLY A 64 -23.72 3.53 -5.12
CA GLY A 64 -23.58 2.83 -6.41
C GLY A 64 -22.71 3.57 -7.42
N TYR A 65 -21.58 4.13 -6.98
CA TYR A 65 -20.63 4.90 -7.80
C TYR A 65 -19.95 4.12 -8.95
N GLY A 66 -20.33 2.86 -9.18
CA GLY A 66 -19.81 2.05 -10.29
C GLY A 66 -18.32 1.76 -10.21
N LEU A 67 -17.74 1.77 -9.01
CA LEU A 67 -16.35 1.41 -8.79
C LEU A 67 -16.10 -0.03 -9.23
N LYS A 68 -14.97 -0.25 -9.90
CA LYS A 68 -14.48 -1.62 -10.11
C LYS A 68 -14.04 -2.21 -8.78
N THR A 69 -13.92 -3.53 -8.73
CA THR A 69 -13.59 -4.27 -7.50
C THR A 69 -12.34 -3.77 -6.77
N GLN A 70 -11.28 -3.41 -7.50
CA GLN A 70 -10.02 -2.88 -6.93
C GLN A 70 -10.03 -1.36 -6.72
N GLU A 71 -11.12 -0.67 -7.07
CA GLU A 71 -11.25 0.77 -6.92
C GLU A 71 -11.95 1.06 -5.59
N ALA A 72 -11.40 1.99 -4.82
CA ALA A 72 -11.99 2.45 -3.57
C ALA A 72 -11.79 3.95 -3.40
N PHE A 73 -12.65 4.56 -2.59
CA PHE A 73 -12.47 5.95 -2.20
C PHE A 73 -11.44 6.04 -1.08
N VAL A 74 -10.55 7.04 -1.15
CA VAL A 74 -9.68 7.39 -0.03
C VAL A 74 -10.54 8.02 1.07
N SER A 75 -10.30 7.62 2.33
CA SER A 75 -10.99 8.18 3.50
C SER A 75 -10.71 9.67 3.67
N GLY A 76 -11.65 10.37 4.33
CA GLY A 76 -11.71 11.84 4.32
C GLY A 76 -10.68 12.52 5.23
N ASP A 77 -10.31 11.89 6.34
CA ASP A 77 -9.29 12.39 7.27
C ASP A 77 -7.90 12.33 6.60
N PHE A 78 -7.15 13.43 6.69
CA PHE A 78 -5.80 13.55 6.11
C PHE A 78 -5.75 13.15 4.61
N THR A 79 -6.81 13.42 3.85
CA THR A 79 -6.95 12.95 2.45
C THR A 79 -5.72 13.32 1.60
N ARG A 80 -5.18 14.53 1.77
CA ARG A 80 -3.99 14.98 1.00
C ARG A 80 -2.77 14.12 1.28
N ASP A 81 -2.53 13.82 2.55
CA ASP A 81 -1.41 13.01 3.01
C ASP A 81 -1.58 11.56 2.57
N LYS A 82 -2.80 11.01 2.66
CA LYS A 82 -3.12 9.65 2.18
C LYS A 82 -2.95 9.51 0.67
N LEU A 83 -3.35 10.51 -0.12
CA LEU A 83 -3.13 10.51 -1.56
C LEU A 83 -1.63 10.54 -1.91
N ALA A 84 -0.85 11.38 -1.21
CA ALA A 84 0.61 11.40 -1.37
C ALA A 84 1.22 10.04 -1.01
N PHE A 85 0.82 9.46 0.12
CA PHE A 85 1.25 8.14 0.57
C PHE A 85 0.96 7.03 -0.45
N ILE A 86 -0.23 7.00 -1.04
CA ILE A 86 -0.59 6.06 -2.11
C ILE A 86 0.33 6.22 -3.32
N GLN A 87 0.59 7.47 -3.74
CA GLN A 87 1.40 7.76 -4.92
C GLN A 87 2.88 7.44 -4.71
N GLU A 88 3.47 7.88 -3.60
CA GLU A 88 4.88 7.67 -3.25
C GLU A 88 5.20 6.18 -3.11
N ASN A 89 4.29 5.43 -2.48
CA ASN A 89 4.46 3.99 -2.28
C ASN A 89 3.93 3.13 -3.44
N ARG A 90 3.39 3.76 -4.49
CA ARG A 90 2.85 3.14 -5.70
C ARG A 90 1.75 2.11 -5.40
N LEU A 91 0.90 2.39 -4.40
CA LEU A 91 -0.16 1.49 -3.95
C LEU A 91 -1.36 1.46 -4.91
N GLY A 92 -1.46 2.44 -5.79
CA GLY A 92 -2.55 2.53 -6.75
C GLY A 92 -2.44 3.79 -7.62
N LYS A 93 -3.38 3.93 -8.55
CA LYS A 93 -3.51 5.09 -9.41
C LYS A 93 -4.71 5.93 -8.98
N VAL A 94 -4.47 7.20 -8.66
CA VAL A 94 -5.53 8.18 -8.43
C VAL A 94 -6.36 8.34 -9.71
N LEU A 95 -7.67 8.20 -9.59
CA LEU A 95 -8.60 8.30 -10.70
C LEU A 95 -9.19 9.72 -10.81
N PRO A 96 -9.59 10.15 -12.02
CA PRO A 96 -10.28 11.42 -12.20
C PRO A 96 -11.68 11.38 -11.56
N GLY A 97 -12.16 12.56 -11.17
CA GLY A 97 -13.48 12.73 -10.56
C GLY A 97 -13.45 12.63 -9.04
N GLN A 98 -14.58 12.97 -8.43
CA GLN A 98 -14.78 12.91 -6.99
C GLN A 98 -16.22 12.47 -6.72
N ALA A 99 -16.40 11.62 -5.71
CA ALA A 99 -17.72 11.35 -5.15
C ALA A 99 -18.03 12.35 -4.04
N ARG A 100 -19.31 12.66 -3.86
CA ARG A 100 -19.77 13.51 -2.76
C ARG A 100 -20.71 12.72 -1.87
N SER A 101 -20.40 12.64 -0.59
CA SER A 101 -21.30 12.09 0.42
C SER A 101 -21.44 13.09 1.56
N GLY A 102 -22.67 13.54 1.81
CA GLY A 102 -22.93 14.67 2.70
C GLY A 102 -22.17 15.94 2.28
N PHE A 103 -21.34 16.45 3.18
CA PHE A 103 -20.50 17.64 2.97
C PHE A 103 -19.07 17.32 2.54
N ALA A 104 -18.70 16.04 2.45
CA ALA A 104 -17.36 15.60 2.11
C ALA A 104 -17.25 15.15 0.65
N THR A 105 -16.06 15.33 0.09
CA THR A 105 -15.69 14.83 -1.25
C THR A 105 -14.60 13.78 -1.12
N TYR A 106 -14.71 12.72 -1.92
CA TYR A 106 -13.84 11.56 -1.84
C TYR A 106 -13.23 11.25 -3.19
N THR A 107 -11.92 11.02 -3.20
CA THR A 107 -11.16 10.75 -4.41
C THR A 107 -11.04 9.24 -4.62
N PRO A 108 -11.48 8.70 -5.77
CA PRO A 108 -11.32 7.29 -6.08
C PRO A 108 -9.87 6.97 -6.48
N VAL A 109 -9.41 5.79 -6.08
CA VAL A 109 -8.10 5.23 -6.41
C VAL A 109 -8.30 3.80 -6.90
N ALA A 110 -7.68 3.45 -8.03
CA ALA A 110 -7.54 2.07 -8.48
C ALA A 110 -6.30 1.46 -7.82
N PHE A 111 -6.50 0.61 -6.82
CA PHE A 111 -5.40 -0.02 -6.09
C PHE A 111 -4.72 -1.11 -6.91
N ASP A 112 -3.41 -1.23 -6.72
CA ASP A 112 -2.58 -2.32 -7.24
C ASP A 112 -2.55 -3.45 -6.20
N LEU A 113 -3.38 -4.47 -6.40
CA LEU A 113 -3.46 -5.62 -5.51
C LEU A 113 -2.13 -6.39 -5.42
N SER A 114 -1.31 -6.39 -6.47
CA SER A 114 0.02 -7.02 -6.46
C SER A 114 1.01 -6.23 -5.62
N ARG A 115 0.84 -4.91 -5.55
CA ARG A 115 1.62 -4.08 -4.64
C ARG A 115 1.17 -4.28 -3.20
N LEU A 116 -0.14 -4.26 -2.95
CA LEU A 116 -0.72 -4.48 -1.62
C LEU A 116 -0.36 -5.86 -1.06
N SER A 117 -0.28 -6.90 -1.90
CA SER A 117 0.06 -8.26 -1.46
C SER A 117 1.50 -8.41 -0.95
N ARG A 118 2.36 -7.40 -1.15
CA ARG A 118 3.69 -7.35 -0.52
C ARG A 118 3.63 -6.99 0.96
N TYR A 119 2.53 -6.37 1.39
CA TYR A 119 2.30 -5.91 2.77
C TYR A 119 1.27 -6.78 3.49
N ASP A 120 0.25 -7.23 2.75
CA ASP A 120 -0.75 -8.15 3.29
C ASP A 120 -1.21 -9.16 2.24
N ARG A 121 -0.41 -10.21 2.07
CA ARG A 121 -0.71 -11.28 1.10
C ARG A 121 -2.02 -11.99 1.41
N GLU A 122 -2.22 -12.35 2.68
CA GLU A 122 -3.40 -13.11 3.10
C GLU A 122 -4.69 -12.31 2.88
N GLY A 123 -4.70 -11.04 3.30
CA GLY A 123 -5.85 -10.16 3.09
C GLY A 123 -6.18 -9.94 1.61
N VAL A 124 -5.16 -9.76 0.76
CA VAL A 124 -5.37 -9.65 -0.70
C VAL A 124 -5.88 -10.96 -1.30
N GLU A 125 -5.35 -12.10 -0.89
CA GLU A 125 -5.81 -13.40 -1.39
C GLU A 125 -7.26 -13.68 -1.02
N GLU A 126 -7.67 -13.39 0.23
CA GLU A 126 -9.05 -13.52 0.67
C GLU A 126 -9.99 -12.59 -0.12
N PHE A 127 -9.60 -11.32 -0.26
CA PHE A 127 -10.33 -10.35 -1.08
C PHE A 127 -10.51 -10.83 -2.53
N CYS A 128 -9.44 -11.33 -3.15
CA CYS A 128 -9.48 -11.85 -4.51
C CYS A 128 -10.39 -13.07 -4.64
N ARG A 129 -10.35 -14.01 -3.67
CA ARG A 129 -11.22 -15.19 -3.66
C ARG A 129 -12.69 -14.81 -3.56
N GLN A 130 -13.03 -13.82 -2.73
CA GLN A 130 -14.41 -13.35 -2.56
C GLN A 130 -15.01 -12.79 -3.87
N TRP A 131 -14.17 -12.16 -4.69
CA TRP A 131 -14.58 -11.54 -5.95
C TRP A 131 -14.26 -12.37 -7.21
N GLY A 132 -13.67 -13.57 -7.06
CA GLY A 132 -13.26 -14.41 -8.19
C GLY A 132 -12.17 -13.79 -9.06
N LEU A 133 -11.29 -12.97 -8.47
CA LEU A 133 -10.16 -12.33 -9.16
C LEU A 133 -8.94 -13.27 -9.22
N ASP A 134 -8.08 -13.03 -10.20
CA ASP A 134 -6.77 -13.66 -10.25
C ASP A 134 -5.93 -13.21 -9.04
N ILE A 135 -5.45 -14.18 -8.27
CA ILE A 135 -4.55 -13.93 -7.15
C ILE A 135 -3.21 -13.43 -7.71
N PRO A 136 -2.68 -12.30 -7.20
CA PRO A 136 -1.35 -11.82 -7.57
C PRO A 136 -0.29 -12.89 -7.39
N LYS A 137 0.44 -13.21 -8.47
CA LYS A 137 1.58 -14.13 -8.40
C LYS A 137 2.72 -13.46 -7.64
N GLU A 138 3.38 -14.22 -6.78
CA GLU A 138 4.57 -13.76 -6.07
C GLU A 138 5.62 -13.34 -7.09
N GLN A 139 6.00 -12.06 -7.09
CA GLN A 139 7.14 -11.63 -7.87
C GLN A 139 8.37 -12.21 -7.18
N GLU A 140 8.99 -13.23 -7.79
CA GLU A 140 10.25 -13.79 -7.34
C GLU A 140 11.20 -12.64 -7.00
N LYS A 141 11.65 -12.58 -5.74
CA LYS A 141 12.73 -11.69 -5.33
C LYS A 141 13.90 -11.98 -6.26
N VAL A 142 14.20 -11.07 -7.20
CA VAL A 142 15.39 -11.17 -8.06
C VAL A 142 16.60 -11.02 -7.13
N GLN A 143 17.08 -12.14 -6.57
CA GLN A 143 18.36 -12.20 -5.90
C GLN A 143 19.42 -11.83 -6.94
N GLY A 144 20.10 -10.72 -6.67
CA GLY A 144 21.10 -10.13 -7.56
C GLY A 144 22.14 -11.15 -8.01
N ARG A 145 22.24 -11.36 -9.33
CA ARG A 145 23.39 -12.03 -9.92
C ARG A 145 24.61 -11.12 -9.81
N SER A 146 25.39 -11.29 -8.75
CA SER A 146 26.76 -10.82 -8.65
C SER A 146 27.64 -11.61 -9.62
N THR A 147 27.67 -11.21 -10.89
CA THR A 147 28.74 -11.66 -11.80
C THR A 147 29.93 -10.71 -11.69
N GLY A 148 30.78 -10.99 -10.70
CA GLY A 148 32.10 -10.37 -10.59
C GLY A 148 32.94 -10.67 -11.83
N LYS A 149 33.09 -9.68 -12.72
CA LYS A 149 34.14 -9.71 -13.75
C LYS A 149 35.47 -9.34 -13.09
N LYS A 150 36.24 -10.36 -12.69
CA LYS A 150 37.68 -10.24 -12.42
C LYS A 150 38.38 -9.77 -13.71
N LYS A 151 38.67 -8.48 -13.83
CA LYS A 151 39.56 -7.95 -14.88
C LYS A 151 40.99 -8.32 -14.47
N ARG A 152 41.56 -9.32 -15.13
CA ARG A 152 42.99 -9.65 -15.02
C ARG A 152 43.79 -8.49 -15.59
N GLU A 153 44.62 -7.92 -14.74
CA GLU A 153 45.75 -7.07 -15.08
C GLU A 153 46.73 -7.89 -15.93
N ARG A 154 47.15 -7.35 -17.07
CA ARG A 154 48.32 -7.85 -17.80
C ARG A 154 49.27 -6.67 -17.93
N GLU A 155 50.31 -6.70 -17.12
CA GLU A 155 51.57 -6.04 -17.40
C GLU A 155 52.08 -6.47 -18.78
N ARG A 156 52.42 -5.49 -19.60
CA ARG A 156 53.64 -5.43 -20.42
C ARG A 156 53.75 -4.07 -21.09
#